data_AF-A0A924RKE5-F1
#
_entry.id   AF-A0A924RKE5-F1
#
_cell.length_a   1.000
_cell.length_b   1.000
_cell.length_c   1.000
_cell.angle_alpha   90.00
_cell.angle_beta   90.00
_cell.angle_gamma   90.00
#
_symmetry.space_group_name_H-M   'P 1'
#
loop_
_entity.id
_entity.type
_entity.pdbx_description
1 polymer ?
#
loop_
_entity_poly.entity_id
_entity_poly.type
_entity_poly.pdbx_seq_one_letter_code
_entity_poly.pdbx_strand_id
1 'polypeptide(L)' 'IISKGIATTRISGKGMGESEPKFDCKEDCTEEQHAKNRRSEFLIVK' A
#
# COMPACT_ATOMS: atom_id res chain seq x y z
N ILE A 1 -4.45 10.81 9.16
CA ILE A 1 -3.06 11.21 9.49
C ILE A 1 -2.95 12.73 9.54
N ILE A 2 -3.33 13.44 8.47
CA ILE A 2 -3.41 14.91 8.45
C ILE A 2 -4.32 15.45 9.57
N SER A 3 -5.49 14.85 9.76
CA SER A 3 -6.41 15.18 10.87
C SER A 3 -5.82 14.98 12.27
N LYS A 4 -4.71 14.23 12.38
CA LYS A 4 -3.96 14.04 13.62
C LYS A 4 -2.77 15.02 13.76
N GLY A 5 -2.69 16.05 12.91
CA GLY A 5 -1.73 17.15 13.03
C GLY A 5 -0.43 17.01 12.23
N ILE A 6 -0.27 15.99 11.40
CA ILE A 6 0.93 15.86 10.54
C ILE A 6 0.79 16.77 9.31
N ALA A 7 1.77 17.66 9.12
CA ALA A 7 1.82 18.56 7.97
C ALA A 7 1.79 17.79 6.63
N THR A 8 0.98 18.25 5.69
CA THR A 8 0.79 17.62 4.36
C THR A 8 2.09 17.53 3.57
N THR A 9 2.98 18.52 3.73
CA THR A 9 4.29 18.56 3.08
C THR A 9 5.22 17.42 3.47
N ARG A 10 4.93 16.70 4.57
CA ARG A 10 5.70 15.53 5.02
C ARG A 10 5.16 14.19 4.49
N ILE A 11 4.08 14.21 3.73
CA ILE A 11 3.39 13.00 3.28
C ILE A 11 3.33 13.03 1.76
N SER A 12 3.97 12.05 1.13
CA SER A 12 3.78 11.74 -0.29
C SER A 12 3.08 10.38 -0.41
N GLY A 13 2.40 10.15 -1.53
CA GLY A 13 1.71 8.90 -1.80
C GLY A 13 1.73 8.57 -3.28
N LYS A 14 1.82 7.28 -3.59
CA LYS A 14 1.74 6.75 -4.95
C LYS A 14 0.76 5.57 -4.95
N GLY A 15 -0.23 5.63 -5.84
CA GLY A 15 -1.17 4.51 -6.06
C GLY A 15 -0.55 3.51 -7.02
N MET A 16 -0.40 2.26 -6.59
CA MET A 16 0.17 1.18 -7.41
C MET A 16 -0.88 0.27 -8.05
N GLY A 17 -2.14 0.32 -7.58
CA GLY A 17 -3.15 -0.63 -8.03
C GLY A 17 -2.66 -2.07 -7.85
N GLU A 18 -2.76 -2.87 -8.91
CA GLU A 18 -2.30 -4.26 -8.94
C GLU A 18 -0.95 -4.45 -9.63
N SER A 19 -0.20 -3.37 -9.89
CA SER A 19 1.08 -3.48 -10.62
C SER A 19 2.22 -4.08 -9.80
N GLU A 20 2.13 -4.03 -8.46
CA GLU A 20 3.15 -4.54 -7.52
C GLU A 20 2.50 -5.37 -6.40
N PRO A 21 1.94 -6.55 -6.74
CA PRO A 21 1.36 -7.43 -5.74
C PRO A 21 2.46 -8.03 -4.86
N LYS A 22 2.18 -8.19 -3.57
CA LYS A 22 3.08 -8.86 -2.63
C LYS A 22 3.16 -10.36 -2.91
N PHE A 23 2.04 -10.95 -3.31
CA PHE A 23 1.92 -12.33 -3.79
C PHE A 23 1.48 -12.28 -5.24
N ASP A 24 2.31 -12.83 -6.15
CA ASP A 24 1.94 -12.96 -7.56
C ASP A 24 0.79 -13.96 -7.70
N CYS A 25 -0.41 -13.43 -7.87
CA CYS A 25 -1.64 -14.22 -7.92
C CYS A 25 -1.89 -14.84 -9.29
N LYS A 26 -1.33 -14.29 -10.38
CA LYS A 26 -1.74 -14.61 -11.76
C LYS A 26 -3.27 -14.71 -11.87
N GLU A 27 -3.82 -15.92 -11.98
CA GLU A 27 -5.28 -16.15 -12.03
C GLU A 27 -5.88 -16.74 -10.74
N ASP A 28 -5.08 -17.16 -9.75
CA ASP A 28 -5.58 -17.90 -8.60
C ASP A 28 -4.85 -17.54 -7.30
N CYS A 29 -5.52 -16.78 -6.44
CA CYS A 29 -5.05 -16.42 -5.11
C CYS A 29 -6.10 -16.81 -4.07
N THR A 30 -5.65 -17.27 -2.91
CA THR A 30 -6.54 -17.42 -1.78
C THR A 30 -7.03 -16.05 -1.31
N GLU A 31 -8.20 -16.00 -0.68
CA GLU A 31 -8.72 -14.78 -0.06
C GLU A 31 -7.72 -14.15 0.92
N GLU A 32 -6.93 -14.97 1.61
CA GLU A 32 -5.86 -14.50 2.50
C GLU A 32 -4.73 -13.81 1.73
N GLN A 33 -4.30 -14.35 0.58
CA GLN A 33 -3.30 -13.72 -0.28
C GLN A 33 -3.81 -12.42 -0.87
N HIS A 34 -5.06 -12.41 -1.35
CA HIS A 34 -5.71 -11.18 -1.80
C HIS A 34 -5.77 -10.12 -0.69
N ALA A 35 -6.10 -10.51 0.54
CA ALA A 35 -6.09 -9.61 1.68
C ALA A 35 -4.68 -9.03 1.96
N LYS A 36 -3.63 -9.85 1.80
CA LYS A 36 -2.24 -9.39 1.94
C LYS A 36 -1.79 -8.46 0.81
N ASN A 37 -2.34 -8.61 -0.40
CA ASN A 37 -2.05 -7.71 -1.52
C ASN A 37 -2.73 -6.35 -1.38
N ARG A 38 -3.96 -6.31 -0.83
CA ARG A 38 -4.72 -5.08 -0.53
C ARG A 38 -4.14 -4.35 0.69
N ARG A 39 -3.00 -3.69 0.48
CA ARG A 39 -2.17 -3.11 1.54
C ARG A 39 -1.73 -1.69 1.21
N SER A 40 -1.31 -0.97 2.26
CA SER A 40 -0.54 0.26 2.15
C SER A 40 0.83 0.04 2.78
N GLU A 41 1.89 0.46 2.10
CA GLU A 41 3.25 0.43 2.62
C GLU A 41 3.70 1.84 3.00
N PHE A 42 4.58 1.93 4.00
CA PHE A 42 5.08 3.19 4.52
C PHE A 42 6.61 3.15 4.56
N LEU A 43 7.24 4.14 3.93
CA LEU A 43 8.68 4.34 3.98
C LEU A 43 8.98 5.68 4.66
N ILE A 44 9.86 5.65 5.66
CA ILE A 44 10.36 6.87 6.30
C ILE A 44 11.62 7.30 5.54
N VAL A 45 11.56 8.49 4.94
CA VAL A 45 12.67 9.11 4.21
C VAL A 45 13.37 10.15 5.09
N LYS A 46 14.64 10.45 4.78
CA LYS A 46 15.49 11.37 5.57
C LYS A 46 15.10 12.83 5.42
#